data_AF-A0A9X8QZB4-F1
#
_entry.id   AF-A0A9X8QZB4-F1
#
_cell.length_a   1.000
_cell.length_b   1.000
_cell.length_c   1.000
_cell.angle_alpha   90.00
_cell.angle_beta   90.00
_cell.angle_gamma   90.00
#
_symmetry.space_group_name_H-M   'P 1'
#
loop_
_entity.id
_entity.type
_entity.pdbx_description
1 polymer ?
#
loop_
_entity_poly.entity_id
_entity_poly.type
_entity_poly.pdbx_seq_one_letter_code
_entity_poly.pdbx_strand_id
1 'polypeptide(L)'
;MDHFTPRNGVLRLTVLAADIAAASTPPTESPPMSLSPARPFRPSRSLCIALALMPVLGVGTLAACDAARASASQERPVKVGLGSASGNPTVQAGDQLRVSADGGVLTAVTVTDPRGRQLVGGFSQGGTVWTSRAKAAPETKYSVLARTKSDDGATTEAKESLTTGKVAKRNRVSFSPRPRGGVVGVDDPIRLTFAFPIRDRGVVERRLSVITDNRSEGAWSWEPTHGGKDRIVWRPTHEWKPGTKVTVRAELNGVDSGDGRFFTKDYGLRFTVGRSAPVRSDLDSDAYITPGLGPTPALWQGPGG
;
A
#
# COMPACT_ATOMS: atom_id res chain seq x y z
N MET A 1 -5.64 41.91 -23.87
CA MET A 1 -5.50 41.95 -22.40
C MET A 1 -6.70 41.21 -21.85
N ASP A 2 -6.51 39.90 -21.71
CA ASP A 2 -7.58 38.93 -21.56
C ASP A 2 -8.02 38.81 -20.10
N HIS A 3 -9.34 38.85 -19.91
CA HIS A 3 -10.00 38.58 -18.64
C HIS A 3 -9.91 37.08 -18.31
N PHE A 4 -9.21 36.74 -17.24
CA PHE A 4 -9.19 35.38 -16.69
C PHE A 4 -10.12 35.30 -15.48
N THR A 5 -11.22 34.55 -15.62
CA THR A 5 -12.17 34.26 -14.54
C THR A 5 -11.94 32.81 -14.09
N PRO A 6 -11.69 32.50 -12.81
CA PRO A 6 -11.63 31.11 -12.36
C PRO A 6 -13.03 30.56 -12.01
N ARG A 7 -13.41 29.48 -12.70
CA ARG A 7 -14.56 28.61 -12.37
C ARG A 7 -14.20 27.72 -11.18
N ASN A 8 -14.85 27.93 -10.02
CA ASN A 8 -14.84 26.98 -8.90
C ASN A 8 -15.89 25.89 -9.13
N GLY A 9 -15.44 24.68 -9.46
CA GLY A 9 -16.27 23.48 -9.48
C GLY A 9 -16.27 22.78 -8.13
N VAL A 10 -17.36 22.89 -7.38
CA VAL A 10 -17.62 22.11 -6.16
C VAL A 10 -18.41 20.87 -6.56
N LEU A 11 -17.84 19.68 -6.39
CA LEU A 11 -18.58 18.42 -6.51
C LEU A 11 -18.89 17.89 -5.11
N ARG A 12 -20.18 17.89 -4.75
CA ARG A 12 -20.73 17.20 -3.58
C ARG A 12 -20.86 15.71 -3.92
N LEU A 13 -20.30 14.83 -3.09
CA LEU A 13 -20.53 13.40 -3.18
C LEU A 13 -21.24 12.95 -1.89
N THR A 14 -22.52 12.58 -2.01
CA THR A 14 -23.31 11.96 -0.95
C THR A 14 -22.93 10.48 -0.86
N VAL A 15 -22.49 10.02 0.31
CA VAL A 15 -22.22 8.60 0.57
C VAL A 15 -23.44 7.99 1.26
N LEU A 16 -24.02 6.98 0.62
CA LEU A 16 -25.10 6.16 1.17
C LEU A 16 -24.53 5.23 2.26
N ALA A 17 -25.14 5.22 3.45
CA ALA A 17 -24.81 4.31 4.52
C ALA A 17 -25.25 2.88 4.17
N ALA A 18 -24.37 1.90 4.38
CA ALA A 18 -24.72 0.49 4.42
C ALA A 18 -24.59 -0.01 5.87
N ASP A 19 -25.72 -0.40 6.44
CA ASP A 19 -25.83 -1.10 7.72
C ASP A 19 -25.17 -2.49 7.59
N ILE A 20 -24.25 -2.79 8.50
CA ILE A 20 -23.85 -4.17 8.79
C ILE A 20 -23.87 -4.33 10.31
N ALA A 21 -24.89 -5.05 10.77
CA ALA A 21 -25.02 -5.54 12.13
C ALA A 21 -23.89 -6.54 12.44
N ALA A 22 -23.11 -6.25 13.47
CA ALA A 22 -22.11 -7.19 14.00
C ALA A 22 -22.72 -7.99 15.16
N ALA A 23 -22.91 -9.29 14.94
CA ALA A 23 -23.15 -10.25 16.02
C ALA A 23 -21.89 -10.36 16.89
N SER A 24 -22.08 -10.23 18.20
CA SER A 24 -21.03 -10.28 19.21
C SER A 24 -20.77 -11.72 19.64
N THR A 25 -19.51 -12.17 19.62
CA THR A 25 -19.06 -13.35 20.38
C THR A 25 -17.86 -12.95 21.25
N PRO A 26 -17.82 -13.38 22.54
CA PRO A 26 -16.76 -13.01 23.47
C PRO A 26 -15.49 -13.86 23.26
N PRO A 27 -14.31 -13.39 23.70
CA PRO A 27 -13.06 -14.12 23.54
C PRO A 27 -12.95 -15.29 24.53
N THR A 28 -12.57 -16.46 24.02
CA THR A 28 -12.15 -17.63 24.80
C THR A 28 -10.71 -17.41 25.29
N GLU A 29 -10.54 -17.56 26.59
CA GLU A 29 -9.27 -17.50 27.31
C GLU A 29 -8.47 -18.80 27.07
N SER A 30 -7.21 -18.68 26.65
CA SER A 30 -6.30 -19.82 26.45
C SER A 30 -5.29 -19.92 27.61
N PRO A 31 -5.06 -21.11 28.19
CA PRO A 31 -4.13 -21.29 29.31
C PRO A 31 -2.65 -21.33 28.88
N PRO A 32 -1.68 -21.18 29.82
CA PRO A 32 -0.27 -21.03 29.49
C PRO A 32 0.39 -22.34 29.02
N MET A 33 1.21 -22.24 27.98
CA MET A 33 2.03 -23.32 27.43
C MET A 33 3.17 -23.70 28.38
N SER A 34 3.20 -24.98 28.74
CA SER A 34 4.34 -25.66 29.39
C SER A 34 5.43 -25.98 28.36
N LEU A 35 6.67 -25.60 28.66
CA LEU A 35 7.85 -25.87 27.85
C LEU A 35 8.34 -27.31 28.11
N SER A 36 8.55 -28.09 27.04
CA SER A 36 9.30 -29.35 27.08
C SER A 36 10.45 -29.31 26.07
N PRO A 37 11.65 -29.82 26.42
CA PRO A 37 12.86 -29.64 25.63
C PRO A 37 13.05 -30.67 24.50
N ALA A 38 13.88 -30.26 23.54
CA ALA A 38 14.23 -30.93 22.30
C ALA A 38 14.97 -32.27 22.47
N ARG A 39 14.75 -33.20 21.53
CA ARG A 39 15.60 -34.38 21.29
C ARG A 39 16.30 -34.27 19.92
N PRO A 40 17.59 -34.62 19.80
CA PRO A 40 18.30 -34.64 18.53
C PRO A 40 18.13 -35.98 17.80
N PHE A 41 17.90 -35.95 16.48
CA PHE A 41 17.88 -37.15 15.65
C PHE A 41 19.18 -37.27 14.85
N ARG A 42 19.90 -38.38 15.08
CA ARG A 42 21.15 -38.77 14.39
C ARG A 42 20.87 -39.32 12.98
N PRO A 43 21.84 -39.25 12.05
CA PRO A 43 21.74 -39.85 10.72
C PRO A 43 22.09 -41.34 10.72
N SER A 44 21.36 -42.15 9.94
CA SER A 44 21.63 -43.57 9.70
C SER A 44 22.38 -43.75 8.37
N ARG A 45 23.50 -44.47 8.43
CA ARG A 45 24.25 -45.08 7.32
C ARG A 45 23.92 -46.59 7.27
N SER A 46 24.28 -47.21 6.13
CA SER A 46 24.46 -48.65 5.88
C SER A 46 23.23 -49.35 5.30
N LEU A 47 23.30 -50.34 4.40
CA LEU A 47 24.40 -51.24 4.00
C LEU A 47 24.08 -51.88 2.62
N CYS A 48 25.10 -52.15 1.81
CA CYS A 48 25.05 -53.02 0.64
C CYS A 48 24.89 -54.50 1.05
N ILE A 49 24.05 -55.27 0.35
CA ILE A 49 24.18 -56.74 0.26
C ILE A 49 23.92 -57.17 -1.19
N ALA A 50 24.92 -57.82 -1.77
CA ALA A 50 24.85 -58.56 -3.03
C ALA A 50 24.74 -60.06 -2.73
N LEU A 51 23.98 -60.80 -3.55
CA LEU A 51 24.06 -62.27 -3.65
C LEU A 51 23.50 -62.73 -5.01
N ALA A 52 24.04 -63.85 -5.48
CA ALA A 52 24.32 -64.17 -6.87
C ALA A 52 23.43 -65.28 -7.50
N LEU A 53 23.34 -65.24 -8.84
CA LEU A 53 23.34 -66.33 -9.87
C LEU A 53 22.48 -67.62 -9.70
N MET A 54 21.56 -67.88 -10.65
CA MET A 54 21.73 -68.83 -11.79
C MET A 54 20.45 -68.90 -12.70
N PRO A 55 20.58 -69.34 -13.98
CA PRO A 55 19.60 -69.15 -15.05
C PRO A 55 18.66 -70.34 -15.25
N VAL A 56 17.48 -70.09 -15.84
CA VAL A 56 16.63 -71.13 -16.44
C VAL A 56 16.30 -70.74 -17.87
N LEU A 57 16.71 -71.60 -18.80
CA LEU A 57 16.30 -71.61 -20.20
C LEU A 57 14.78 -71.84 -20.29
N GLY A 58 14.07 -70.95 -20.99
CA GLY A 58 12.69 -71.13 -21.40
C GLY A 58 12.49 -70.58 -22.80
N VAL A 59 12.42 -71.49 -23.78
CA VAL A 59 12.05 -71.21 -25.17
C VAL A 59 10.55 -70.89 -25.21
N GLY A 60 10.17 -69.74 -25.80
CA GLY A 60 8.77 -69.33 -25.91
C GLY A 60 8.57 -68.22 -26.95
N THR A 61 8.26 -68.65 -28.18
CA THR A 61 7.48 -67.99 -29.25
C THR A 61 7.47 -66.46 -29.39
N LEU A 62 7.85 -66.02 -30.59
CA LEU A 62 7.68 -64.68 -31.16
C LEU A 62 6.22 -64.22 -31.08
N ALA A 63 5.96 -63.20 -30.26
CA ALA A 63 4.87 -62.26 -30.48
C ALA A 63 5.50 -60.86 -30.45
N ALA A 64 5.88 -60.37 -31.63
CA ALA A 64 6.24 -58.98 -31.83
C ALA A 64 4.98 -58.13 -31.60
N CYS A 65 4.72 -57.79 -30.34
CA CYS A 65 3.94 -56.60 -30.05
C CYS A 65 4.89 -55.43 -30.30
N ASP A 66 4.77 -54.84 -31.49
CA ASP A 66 5.10 -53.45 -31.76
C ASP A 66 4.23 -52.59 -30.82
N ALA A 67 4.62 -52.57 -29.54
CA ALA A 67 4.28 -51.48 -28.66
C ALA A 67 5.06 -50.30 -29.22
N ALA A 68 4.43 -49.62 -30.19
CA ALA A 68 4.71 -48.23 -30.48
C ALA A 68 4.80 -47.56 -29.11
N ARG A 69 6.04 -47.36 -28.63
CA ARG A 69 6.31 -46.40 -27.58
C ARG A 69 5.78 -45.12 -28.17
N ALA A 70 4.55 -44.77 -27.80
CA ALA A 70 4.12 -43.39 -27.82
C ALA A 70 5.20 -42.69 -27.03
N SER A 71 6.17 -42.12 -27.74
CA SER A 71 7.08 -41.14 -27.21
C SER A 71 6.14 -40.11 -26.61
N ALA A 72 5.98 -40.16 -25.28
CA ALA A 72 5.32 -39.11 -24.55
C ALA A 72 6.02 -37.85 -25.04
N SER A 73 5.31 -37.03 -25.82
CA SER A 73 5.83 -35.75 -26.29
C SER A 73 6.31 -35.05 -25.04
N GLN A 74 7.63 -34.92 -24.91
CA GLN A 74 8.25 -34.36 -23.73
C GLN A 74 7.87 -32.90 -23.72
N GLU A 75 6.77 -32.60 -23.03
CA GLU A 75 6.14 -31.29 -22.96
C GLU A 75 7.21 -30.32 -22.48
N ARG A 76 7.68 -29.44 -23.37
CA ARG A 76 8.70 -28.46 -23.00
C ARG A 76 8.02 -27.39 -22.15
N PRO A 77 8.35 -27.27 -20.85
CA PRO A 77 7.67 -26.32 -19.99
C PRO A 77 8.04 -24.89 -20.42
N VAL A 78 7.03 -24.01 -20.48
CA VAL A 78 7.23 -22.59 -20.76
C VAL A 78 8.02 -21.97 -19.61
N LYS A 79 9.17 -21.37 -19.91
CA LYS A 79 9.98 -20.67 -18.89
C LYS A 79 9.41 -19.28 -18.66
N VAL A 80 9.20 -18.92 -17.40
CA VAL A 80 8.71 -17.59 -17.02
C VAL A 80 9.87 -16.75 -16.49
N GLY A 81 10.11 -15.62 -17.15
CA GLY A 81 11.11 -14.63 -16.75
C GLY A 81 10.45 -13.41 -16.09
N LEU A 82 11.10 -12.88 -15.06
CA LEU A 82 10.71 -11.64 -14.38
C LEU A 82 11.76 -10.57 -14.60
N GLY A 83 11.32 -9.31 -14.75
CA GLY A 83 12.23 -8.18 -14.91
C GLY A 83 11.50 -6.85 -14.95
N SER A 84 12.25 -5.80 -15.28
CA SER A 84 11.72 -4.45 -15.50
C SER A 84 11.27 -4.32 -16.95
N ALA A 85 10.25 -3.50 -17.20
CA ALA A 85 9.81 -3.16 -18.56
C ALA A 85 10.93 -2.49 -19.39
N SER A 86 11.92 -1.90 -18.71
CA SER A 86 13.12 -1.33 -19.33
C SER A 86 14.14 -2.38 -19.83
N GLY A 87 13.88 -3.68 -19.58
CA GLY A 87 14.78 -4.78 -19.98
C GLY A 87 15.79 -5.19 -18.91
N ASN A 88 15.84 -4.50 -17.77
CA ASN A 88 16.71 -4.88 -16.65
C ASN A 88 16.18 -6.14 -15.94
N PRO A 89 17.04 -7.13 -15.60
CA PRO A 89 16.61 -8.31 -14.85
C PRO A 89 16.22 -7.97 -13.40
N THR A 90 16.84 -6.94 -12.84
CA THR A 90 16.51 -6.44 -11.49
C THR A 90 15.46 -5.33 -11.58
N VAL A 91 14.35 -5.50 -10.86
CA VAL A 91 13.27 -4.49 -10.78
C VAL A 91 13.55 -3.51 -9.66
N GLN A 92 13.67 -2.22 -9.98
CA GLN A 92 13.82 -1.16 -8.98
C GLN A 92 12.46 -0.60 -8.56
N ALA A 93 12.45 0.13 -7.44
CA ALA A 93 11.28 0.92 -7.06
C ALA A 93 10.97 1.95 -8.16
N GLY A 94 9.72 2.01 -8.60
CA GLY A 94 9.32 2.92 -9.68
C GLY A 94 9.36 2.32 -11.09
N ASP A 95 9.91 1.12 -11.25
CA ASP A 95 9.85 0.40 -12.52
C ASP A 95 8.45 -0.20 -12.75
N GLN A 96 8.08 -0.40 -14.01
CA GLN A 96 6.99 -1.31 -14.35
C GLN A 96 7.53 -2.74 -14.38
N LEU A 97 6.78 -3.66 -13.78
CA LEU A 97 7.12 -5.08 -13.72
C LEU A 97 6.78 -5.73 -15.06
N ARG A 98 7.72 -6.50 -15.60
CA ARG A 98 7.58 -7.29 -16.82
C ARG A 98 7.62 -8.78 -16.47
N VAL A 99 6.68 -9.53 -17.03
CA VAL A 99 6.66 -11.00 -17.02
C VAL A 99 6.78 -11.46 -18.47
N SER A 100 7.67 -12.39 -18.77
CA SER A 100 7.83 -12.95 -20.11
C SER A 100 7.77 -14.47 -20.12
N ALA A 101 7.26 -15.02 -21.22
CA ALA A 101 7.30 -16.44 -21.52
C ALA A 101 8.36 -16.75 -22.58
N ASP A 102 9.05 -17.87 -22.42
CA ASP A 102 9.95 -18.48 -23.41
C ASP A 102 9.52 -19.94 -23.67
N GLY A 103 9.37 -20.30 -24.94
CA GLY A 103 8.79 -21.59 -25.37
C GLY A 103 7.24 -21.64 -25.35
N GLY A 104 6.57 -20.49 -25.38
CA GLY A 104 5.12 -20.39 -25.41
C GLY A 104 4.59 -18.97 -25.13
N VAL A 105 3.33 -18.87 -24.71
CA VAL A 105 2.65 -17.60 -24.40
C VAL A 105 2.08 -17.56 -22.99
N LEU A 106 1.92 -16.36 -22.44
CA LEU A 106 1.19 -16.09 -21.20
C LEU A 106 -0.30 -15.95 -21.53
N THR A 107 -1.15 -16.70 -20.84
CA THR A 107 -2.62 -16.66 -21.01
C THR A 107 -3.32 -15.96 -19.85
N ALA A 108 -2.71 -15.94 -18.67
CA ALA A 108 -3.13 -15.12 -17.53
C ALA A 108 -1.92 -14.80 -16.64
N VAL A 109 -1.89 -13.60 -16.08
CA VAL A 109 -0.84 -13.17 -15.15
C VAL A 109 -1.51 -12.44 -13.99
N THR A 110 -1.23 -12.91 -12.78
CA THR A 110 -1.66 -12.28 -11.52
C THR A 110 -0.41 -11.90 -10.74
N VAL A 111 -0.27 -10.62 -10.42
CA VAL A 111 0.85 -10.09 -9.62
C VAL A 111 0.29 -9.45 -8.37
N THR A 112 0.66 -9.93 -7.19
CA THR A 112 0.15 -9.45 -5.90
C THR A 112 1.26 -9.03 -4.95
N ASP A 113 1.03 -7.94 -4.22
CA ASP A 113 1.87 -7.55 -3.09
C ASP A 113 1.52 -8.33 -1.81
N PRO A 114 2.30 -8.22 -0.73
CA PRO A 114 2.03 -8.93 0.53
C PRO A 114 0.76 -8.47 1.26
N ARG A 115 0.17 -7.33 0.85
CA ARG A 115 -1.12 -6.83 1.36
C ARG A 115 -2.30 -7.33 0.51
N GLY A 116 -2.05 -8.20 -0.47
CA GLY A 116 -3.07 -8.74 -1.37
C GLY A 116 -3.50 -7.78 -2.49
N ARG A 117 -2.81 -6.63 -2.66
CA ARG A 117 -3.14 -5.69 -3.75
C ARG A 117 -2.55 -6.20 -5.05
N GLN A 118 -3.37 -6.21 -6.09
CA GLN A 118 -2.96 -6.66 -7.42
C GLN A 118 -2.36 -5.52 -8.25
N LEU A 119 -1.24 -5.79 -8.92
CA LEU A 119 -0.73 -4.94 -10.00
C LEU A 119 -1.44 -5.32 -11.29
N VAL A 120 -2.35 -4.45 -11.73
CA VAL A 120 -3.00 -4.60 -13.04
C VAL A 120 -1.99 -4.29 -14.14
N GLY A 121 -2.05 -5.06 -15.23
CA GLY A 121 -1.16 -4.92 -16.38
C GLY A 121 -1.87 -5.16 -17.70
N GLY A 122 -1.08 -5.40 -18.73
CA GLY A 122 -1.55 -5.74 -20.06
C GLY A 122 -0.57 -6.64 -20.79
N PHE A 123 -1.11 -7.49 -21.66
CA PHE A 123 -0.32 -8.34 -22.55
C PHE A 123 0.12 -7.57 -23.79
N SER A 124 1.27 -7.97 -24.34
CA SER A 124 1.86 -7.46 -25.56
C SER A 124 2.64 -8.57 -26.27
N GLN A 125 3.15 -8.29 -27.47
CA GLN A 125 3.96 -9.25 -28.25
C GLN A 125 3.27 -10.62 -28.42
N GLY A 126 1.99 -10.61 -28.81
CA GLY A 126 1.21 -11.84 -29.00
C GLY A 126 1.00 -12.67 -27.73
N GLY A 127 1.14 -12.07 -26.54
CA GLY A 127 0.97 -12.77 -25.26
C GLY A 127 2.28 -13.28 -24.66
N THR A 128 3.42 -13.10 -25.32
CA THR A 128 4.73 -13.49 -24.75
C THR A 128 5.20 -12.56 -23.65
N VAL A 129 4.62 -11.36 -23.53
CA VAL A 129 4.99 -10.36 -22.52
C VAL A 129 3.76 -9.77 -21.84
N TRP A 130 3.80 -9.70 -20.52
CA TRP A 130 2.87 -8.92 -19.72
C TRP A 130 3.63 -7.80 -18.99
N THR A 131 3.06 -6.60 -18.94
CA THR A 131 3.66 -5.45 -18.25
C THR A 131 2.66 -4.81 -17.31
N SER A 132 3.08 -4.51 -16.07
CA SER A 132 2.26 -3.79 -15.11
C SER A 132 2.02 -2.35 -15.56
N ARG A 133 0.79 -1.85 -15.37
CA ARG A 133 0.45 -0.44 -15.64
C ARG A 133 0.99 0.45 -14.53
N ALA A 134 0.79 0.03 -13.28
CA ALA A 134 1.34 0.70 -12.12
C ALA A 134 2.83 0.40 -11.96
N LYS A 135 3.55 1.36 -11.39
CA LYS A 135 4.94 1.18 -10.97
C LYS A 135 5.01 0.33 -9.72
N ALA A 136 6.08 -0.45 -9.61
CA ALA A 136 6.33 -1.32 -8.48
C ALA A 136 6.73 -0.49 -7.25
N ALA A 137 6.15 -0.83 -6.10
CA ALA A 137 6.45 -0.21 -4.82
C ALA A 137 7.88 -0.56 -4.37
N PRO A 138 8.55 0.30 -3.59
CA PRO A 138 9.87 0.03 -3.04
C PRO A 138 9.88 -1.16 -2.07
N GLU A 139 10.98 -1.91 -2.07
CA GLU A 139 11.30 -2.95 -1.09
C GLU A 139 10.13 -3.94 -0.87
N THR A 140 9.40 -4.24 -1.94
CA THR A 140 8.16 -5.02 -1.91
C THR A 140 8.38 -6.35 -2.61
N LYS A 141 8.06 -7.44 -1.91
CA LYS A 141 8.05 -8.79 -2.50
C LYS A 141 6.74 -9.02 -3.24
N TYR A 142 6.79 -9.13 -4.55
CA TYR A 142 5.65 -9.48 -5.39
C TYR A 142 5.62 -10.99 -5.65
N SER A 143 4.44 -11.56 -5.56
CA SER A 143 4.16 -12.94 -6.00
C SER A 143 3.52 -12.90 -7.37
N VAL A 144 4.02 -13.72 -8.29
CA VAL A 144 3.56 -13.81 -9.68
C VAL A 144 3.03 -15.21 -9.92
N LEU A 145 1.76 -15.30 -10.32
CA LEU A 145 1.15 -16.51 -10.85
C LEU A 145 0.89 -16.32 -12.34
N ALA A 146 1.60 -17.06 -13.17
CA ALA A 146 1.46 -17.03 -14.62
C ALA A 146 0.88 -18.35 -15.11
N ARG A 147 -0.23 -18.29 -15.85
CA ARG A 147 -0.70 -19.39 -16.69
C ARG A 147 -0.07 -19.25 -18.05
N THR A 148 0.46 -20.35 -18.57
CA THR A 148 1.16 -20.41 -19.84
C THR A 148 0.52 -21.43 -20.76
N LYS A 149 0.75 -21.27 -22.06
CA LYS A 149 0.46 -22.27 -23.08
C LYS A 149 1.72 -22.48 -23.91
N SER A 150 2.24 -23.70 -23.96
CA SER A 150 3.39 -24.06 -24.78
C SER A 150 3.03 -24.07 -26.27
N ASP A 151 4.04 -24.04 -27.13
CA ASP A 151 3.85 -24.14 -28.58
C ASP A 151 3.18 -25.47 -29.00
N ASP A 152 3.39 -26.52 -28.22
CA ASP A 152 2.75 -27.84 -28.37
C ASP A 152 1.29 -27.86 -27.87
N GLY A 153 0.80 -26.73 -27.37
CA GLY A 153 -0.60 -26.51 -26.99
C GLY A 153 -0.95 -26.82 -25.53
N ALA A 154 0.00 -27.33 -24.75
CA ALA A 154 -0.23 -27.72 -23.38
C ALA A 154 -0.19 -26.53 -22.41
N THR A 155 -1.00 -26.57 -21.34
CA THR A 155 -1.19 -25.44 -20.42
C THR A 155 -0.68 -25.74 -19.03
N THR A 156 0.16 -24.86 -18.49
CA THR A 156 0.76 -25.02 -17.15
C THR A 156 0.68 -23.74 -16.33
N GLU A 157 0.98 -23.86 -15.03
CA GLU A 157 1.12 -22.72 -14.11
C GLU A 157 2.55 -22.61 -13.61
N ALA A 158 3.06 -21.38 -13.62
CA ALA A 158 4.34 -21.02 -13.02
C ALA A 158 4.11 -20.04 -11.87
N LYS A 159 4.80 -20.28 -10.75
CA LYS A 159 4.79 -19.42 -9.57
C LYS A 159 6.18 -18.87 -9.36
N GLU A 160 6.29 -17.55 -9.48
CA GLU A 160 7.55 -16.83 -9.33
C GLU A 160 7.40 -15.72 -8.28
N SER A 161 8.52 -15.20 -7.80
CA SER A 161 8.50 -14.02 -6.95
C SER A 161 9.73 -13.16 -7.17
N LEU A 162 9.57 -11.86 -7.00
CA LEU A 162 10.68 -10.90 -7.02
C LEU A 162 10.52 -9.90 -5.89
N THR A 163 11.65 -9.37 -5.43
CA THR A 163 11.67 -8.25 -4.48
C THR A 163 12.22 -7.03 -5.18
N THR A 164 11.50 -5.92 -5.11
CA THR A 164 11.94 -4.66 -5.72
C THR A 164 13.06 -4.00 -4.93
N GLY A 165 13.88 -3.23 -5.63
CA GLY A 165 14.96 -2.45 -5.03
C GLY A 165 14.50 -1.31 -4.12
N LYS A 166 15.49 -0.63 -3.53
CA LYS A 166 15.30 0.51 -2.65
C LYS A 166 14.80 1.73 -3.41
N VAL A 167 14.13 2.64 -2.70
CA VAL A 167 13.76 3.92 -3.27
C VAL A 167 14.94 4.90 -3.31
N ALA A 168 15.17 5.52 -4.47
CA ALA A 168 16.18 6.56 -4.63
C ALA A 168 15.77 7.89 -3.95
N LYS A 169 14.50 8.30 -4.11
CA LYS A 169 13.98 9.56 -3.57
C LYS A 169 12.74 9.33 -2.72
N ARG A 170 12.70 9.93 -1.53
CA ARG A 170 11.57 9.80 -0.59
C ARG A 170 10.77 11.09 -0.50
N ASN A 171 9.45 10.96 -0.42
CA ASN A 171 8.57 12.03 0.03
C ASN A 171 8.14 11.75 1.47
N ARG A 172 8.03 12.80 2.30
CA ARG A 172 7.68 12.69 3.72
C ARG A 172 6.47 13.54 4.01
N VAL A 173 5.63 13.06 4.93
CA VAL A 173 4.47 13.80 5.43
C VAL A 173 4.76 14.36 6.82
N SER A 174 4.37 15.61 7.04
CA SER A 174 4.29 16.23 8.37
C SER A 174 2.84 16.55 8.70
N PHE A 175 2.42 16.19 9.91
CA PHE A 175 1.09 16.50 10.42
C PHE A 175 1.09 17.80 11.22
N SER A 176 -0.01 18.54 11.11
CA SER A 176 -0.41 19.63 11.99
C SER A 176 -1.92 19.51 12.24
N PRO A 177 -2.43 19.78 13.45
CA PRO A 177 -1.67 20.10 14.65
C PRO A 177 -0.75 18.96 15.10
N ARG A 178 0.32 19.31 15.83
CA ARG A 178 1.15 18.34 16.57
C ARG A 178 0.72 18.42 18.03
N PRO A 179 -0.35 17.72 18.42
CA PRO A 179 -0.94 17.90 19.73
C PRO A 179 0.08 17.51 20.80
N ARG A 180 0.55 18.49 21.59
CA ARG A 180 1.33 18.21 22.79
C ARG A 180 0.35 17.75 23.87
N GLY A 181 0.47 16.49 24.32
CA GLY A 181 -0.50 15.89 25.24
C GLY A 181 -1.85 15.50 24.60
N GLY A 182 -1.97 15.52 23.27
CA GLY A 182 -3.14 14.96 22.59
C GLY A 182 -4.35 15.89 22.44
N VAL A 183 -4.26 17.20 22.73
CA VAL A 183 -5.39 18.15 22.69
C VAL A 183 -5.24 19.21 21.59
N VAL A 184 -6.34 19.55 20.90
CA VAL A 184 -6.40 20.59 19.84
C VAL A 184 -7.62 21.51 20.03
N GLY A 185 -7.60 22.72 19.47
CA GLY A 185 -8.73 23.66 19.52
C GLY A 185 -9.92 23.20 18.67
N VAL A 186 -11.11 23.76 18.93
CA VAL A 186 -12.36 23.37 18.23
C VAL A 186 -12.39 23.75 16.75
N ASP A 187 -11.54 24.70 16.35
CA ASP A 187 -11.43 25.21 14.98
C ASP A 187 -10.20 24.70 14.23
N ASP A 188 -9.37 23.87 14.87
CA ASP A 188 -8.12 23.41 14.27
C ASP A 188 -8.38 22.36 13.18
N PRO A 189 -8.02 22.64 11.91
CA PRO A 189 -8.13 21.64 10.86
C PRO A 189 -6.93 20.68 10.90
N ILE A 190 -7.13 19.49 10.35
CA ILE A 190 -6.06 18.50 10.18
C ILE A 190 -5.32 18.83 8.89
N ARG A 191 -4.01 19.02 8.97
CA ARG A 191 -3.13 19.39 7.87
C ARG A 191 -2.05 18.34 7.66
N LEU A 192 -1.93 17.84 6.44
CA LEU A 192 -0.83 17.00 5.98
C LEU A 192 -0.01 17.82 4.99
N THR A 193 1.23 18.16 5.36
CA THR A 193 2.17 18.87 4.49
C THR A 193 3.19 17.89 3.93
N PHE A 194 3.31 17.83 2.62
CA PHE A 194 4.26 16.98 1.92
C PHE A 194 5.61 17.70 1.79
N ALA A 195 6.72 16.95 1.90
CA ALA A 195 8.05 17.51 1.76
C ALA A 195 8.35 17.96 0.31
N PHE A 196 7.68 17.34 -0.65
CA PHE A 196 7.75 17.64 -2.08
C PHE A 196 6.35 17.63 -2.71
N PRO A 197 6.14 18.32 -3.84
CA PRO A 197 4.87 18.28 -4.58
C PRO A 197 4.36 16.88 -4.89
N ILE A 198 3.05 16.77 -5.01
CA ILE A 198 2.31 15.56 -5.38
C ILE A 198 1.81 15.72 -6.82
N ARG A 199 2.30 14.88 -7.73
CA ARG A 199 1.93 14.95 -9.15
C ARG A 199 0.51 14.48 -9.44
N ASP A 200 0.09 13.41 -8.78
CA ASP A 200 -1.29 12.92 -8.82
C ASP A 200 -1.87 12.99 -7.41
N ARG A 201 -2.74 13.97 -7.19
CA ARG A 201 -3.38 14.19 -5.89
C ARG A 201 -4.36 13.07 -5.52
N GLY A 202 -4.99 12.44 -6.52
CA GLY A 202 -5.98 11.39 -6.32
C GLY A 202 -5.39 10.11 -5.73
N VAL A 203 -4.14 9.75 -6.05
CA VAL A 203 -3.48 8.57 -5.45
C VAL A 203 -3.23 8.74 -3.95
N VAL A 204 -3.07 9.99 -3.49
CA VAL A 204 -2.92 10.31 -2.08
C VAL A 204 -4.28 10.33 -1.39
N GLU A 205 -5.24 11.10 -1.93
CA GLU A 205 -6.58 11.26 -1.33
C GLU A 205 -7.28 9.93 -1.03
N ARG A 206 -7.26 8.98 -1.98
CA ARG A 206 -7.88 7.65 -1.81
C ARG A 206 -7.29 6.81 -0.69
N ARG A 207 -6.17 7.25 -0.10
CA ARG A 207 -5.45 6.57 1.00
C ARG A 207 -5.53 7.33 2.32
N LEU A 208 -6.30 8.41 2.37
CA LEU A 208 -6.51 9.18 3.58
C LEU A 208 -7.86 8.81 4.21
N SER A 209 -7.88 8.65 5.52
CA SER A 209 -9.11 8.49 6.29
C SER A 209 -9.04 9.28 7.59
N VAL A 210 -10.18 9.86 7.96
CA VAL A 210 -10.40 10.48 9.28
C VAL A 210 -11.56 9.72 9.92
N ILE A 211 -11.30 9.18 11.10
CA ILE A 211 -12.24 8.40 11.89
C ILE A 211 -12.47 9.15 13.20
N THR A 212 -13.72 9.39 13.52
CA THR A 212 -14.17 10.11 14.70
C THR A 212 -15.15 9.24 15.47
N ASP A 213 -15.10 9.27 16.80
CA ASP A 213 -16.02 8.50 17.65
C ASP A 213 -17.46 9.02 17.57
N ASN A 214 -17.63 10.33 17.36
CA ASN A 214 -18.92 11.00 17.20
C ASN A 214 -19.41 11.06 15.73
N ARG A 215 -18.70 10.43 14.78
CA ARG A 215 -19.00 10.46 13.34
C ARG A 215 -19.08 11.87 12.72
N SER A 216 -18.27 12.83 13.19
CA SER A 216 -18.12 14.14 12.53
C SER A 216 -17.86 13.99 11.03
N GLU A 217 -18.68 14.66 10.23
CA GLU A 217 -18.48 14.80 8.78
C GLU A 217 -17.46 15.89 8.48
N GLY A 218 -16.78 15.76 7.34
CA GLY A 218 -15.83 16.74 6.85
C GLY A 218 -15.24 16.36 5.51
N ALA A 219 -14.40 17.23 4.96
CA ALA A 219 -13.84 17.06 3.63
C ALA A 219 -12.36 17.44 3.57
N TRP A 220 -11.64 16.79 2.65
CA TRP A 220 -10.28 17.16 2.27
C TRP A 220 -10.28 18.29 1.24
N SER A 221 -9.36 19.24 1.39
CA SER A 221 -9.10 20.31 0.44
C SER A 221 -7.59 20.49 0.26
N TRP A 222 -7.13 20.56 -0.99
CA TRP A 222 -5.75 20.94 -1.27
C TRP A 222 -5.57 22.44 -1.11
N GLU A 223 -4.50 22.81 -0.43
CA GLU A 223 -4.11 24.20 -0.23
C GLU A 223 -2.69 24.41 -0.71
N PRO A 224 -2.41 25.54 -1.38
CA PRO A 224 -1.03 25.92 -1.66
C PRO A 224 -0.28 26.15 -0.36
N THR A 225 1.01 25.85 -0.36
CA THR A 225 1.92 26.33 0.69
C THR A 225 2.92 27.30 0.09
N HIS A 226 3.41 28.22 0.91
CA HIS A 226 4.62 28.95 0.57
C HIS A 226 5.79 27.96 0.38
N GLY A 227 6.66 28.22 -0.60
CA GLY A 227 7.85 27.40 -0.87
C GLY A 227 7.63 26.15 -1.74
N GLY A 228 6.54 26.10 -2.53
CA GLY A 228 6.36 25.08 -3.57
C GLY A 228 6.12 23.66 -3.05
N LYS A 229 5.55 23.51 -1.85
CA LYS A 229 5.08 22.22 -1.34
C LYS A 229 3.57 22.13 -1.51
N ASP A 230 3.07 20.90 -1.47
CA ASP A 230 1.64 20.66 -1.38
C ASP A 230 1.22 20.43 0.07
N ARG A 231 0.00 20.88 0.38
CA ARG A 231 -0.68 20.57 1.62
C ARG A 231 -2.11 20.14 1.31
N ILE A 232 -2.57 19.13 2.03
CA ILE A 232 -3.98 18.74 2.03
C ILE A 232 -4.52 18.90 3.45
N VAL A 233 -5.72 19.46 3.54
CA VAL A 233 -6.34 19.88 4.79
C VAL A 233 -7.71 19.25 4.91
N TRP A 234 -7.99 18.58 6.03
CA TRP A 234 -9.32 18.10 6.36
C TRP A 234 -9.99 19.06 7.32
N ARG A 235 -11.20 19.49 6.99
CA ARG A 235 -12.05 20.33 7.84
C ARG A 235 -13.36 19.62 8.14
N PRO A 236 -13.80 19.60 9.41
CA PRO A 236 -15.14 19.17 9.73
C PRO A 236 -16.17 20.18 9.16
N THR A 237 -17.37 19.71 8.85
CA THR A 237 -18.48 20.57 8.36
C THR A 237 -18.92 21.59 9.41
N HIS A 238 -18.85 21.20 10.68
CA HIS A 238 -19.14 22.02 11.85
C HIS A 238 -17.94 22.01 12.79
N GLU A 239 -17.86 22.98 13.70
CA GLU A 239 -16.82 23.01 14.74
C GLU A 239 -16.73 21.67 15.48
N TRP A 240 -15.51 21.32 15.90
CA TRP A 240 -15.31 20.08 16.64
C TRP A 240 -16.03 20.13 17.99
N LYS A 241 -16.81 19.09 18.31
CA LYS A 241 -17.34 18.91 19.66
C LYS A 241 -16.20 18.63 20.64
N PRO A 242 -16.07 19.35 21.76
CA PRO A 242 -15.07 19.02 22.79
C PRO A 242 -15.18 17.56 23.24
N GLY A 243 -14.03 16.92 23.46
CA GLY A 243 -13.94 15.50 23.84
C GLY A 243 -13.96 14.51 22.67
N THR A 244 -14.23 14.96 21.43
CA THR A 244 -14.20 14.10 20.23
C THR A 244 -12.84 13.44 20.07
N LYS A 245 -12.79 12.12 19.90
CA LYS A 245 -11.55 11.38 19.60
C LYS A 245 -11.40 11.24 18.10
N VAL A 246 -10.26 11.67 17.58
CA VAL A 246 -9.96 11.70 16.16
C VAL A 246 -8.77 10.80 15.85
N THR A 247 -8.92 9.94 14.85
CA THR A 247 -7.85 9.11 14.30
C THR A 247 -7.73 9.39 12.80
N VAL A 248 -6.55 9.84 12.39
CA VAL A 248 -6.19 10.07 11.01
C VAL A 248 -5.26 8.96 10.56
N ARG A 249 -5.53 8.36 9.39
CA ARG A 249 -4.64 7.40 8.75
C ARG A 249 -4.32 7.85 7.34
N ALA A 250 -3.06 7.69 6.96
CA ALA A 250 -2.57 7.91 5.61
C ALA A 250 -1.79 6.67 5.16
N GLU A 251 -2.46 5.80 4.40
CA GLU A 251 -1.93 4.51 3.91
C GLU A 251 -1.06 4.70 2.65
N LEU A 252 0.01 5.46 2.83
CA LEU A 252 0.85 5.94 1.76
C LEU A 252 2.03 5.01 1.45
N ASN A 253 2.32 3.98 2.26
CA ASN A 253 3.48 3.14 2.00
C ASN A 253 3.45 2.54 0.59
N GLY A 254 4.50 2.81 -0.18
CA GLY A 254 4.67 2.39 -1.56
C GLY A 254 3.89 3.21 -2.60
N VAL A 255 3.25 4.31 -2.21
CA VAL A 255 2.60 5.22 -3.15
C VAL A 255 3.63 6.13 -3.84
N ASP A 256 3.56 6.21 -5.17
CA ASP A 256 4.33 7.16 -5.99
C ASP A 256 3.73 8.56 -5.81
N SER A 257 4.54 9.50 -5.35
CA SER A 257 4.17 10.92 -5.24
C SER A 257 4.54 11.74 -6.48
N GLY A 258 5.25 11.13 -7.43
CA GLY A 258 5.74 11.75 -8.65
C GLY A 258 7.25 12.01 -8.63
N ASP A 259 7.82 12.29 -9.81
CA ASP A 259 9.26 12.58 -10.00
C ASP A 259 10.20 11.48 -9.46
N GLY A 260 9.72 10.23 -9.44
CA GLY A 260 10.42 9.07 -8.90
C GLY A 260 10.49 9.06 -7.37
N ARG A 261 9.64 9.81 -6.68
CA ARG A 261 9.58 9.88 -5.22
C ARG A 261 8.46 9.00 -4.68
N PHE A 262 8.79 8.15 -3.72
CA PHE A 262 7.79 7.31 -3.03
C PHE A 262 7.69 7.68 -1.56
N PHE A 263 6.52 7.40 -0.99
CA PHE A 263 6.38 7.27 0.46
C PHE A 263 6.83 5.87 0.87
N THR A 264 7.59 5.78 1.96
CA THR A 264 8.17 4.51 2.45
C THR A 264 7.58 4.04 3.76
N LYS A 265 6.50 4.68 4.21
CA LYS A 265 5.75 4.28 5.39
C LYS A 265 4.33 4.83 5.34
N ASP A 266 3.46 4.17 6.11
CA ASP A 266 2.17 4.72 6.45
C ASP A 266 2.33 5.77 7.55
N TYR A 267 1.39 6.71 7.62
CA TYR A 267 1.37 7.72 8.65
C TYR A 267 0.04 7.72 9.39
N GLY A 268 0.06 8.20 10.63
CA GLY A 268 -1.15 8.38 11.40
C GLY A 268 -0.99 9.43 12.48
N LEU A 269 -2.13 9.97 12.90
CA LEU A 269 -2.24 10.92 13.99
C LEU A 269 -3.48 10.55 14.82
N ARG A 270 -3.35 10.60 16.14
CA ARG A 270 -4.50 10.45 17.05
C ARG A 270 -4.50 11.60 18.05
N PHE A 271 -5.68 12.16 18.29
CA PHE A 271 -5.87 13.25 19.24
C PHE A 271 -7.30 13.31 19.75
N THR A 272 -7.51 14.08 20.81
CA THR A 272 -8.79 14.42 21.40
C THR A 272 -9.00 15.92 21.25
N VAL A 273 -10.22 16.35 20.92
CA VAL A 273 -10.56 17.76 20.82
C VAL A 273 -10.71 18.34 22.23
N GLY A 274 -10.06 19.48 22.49
CA GLY A 274 -10.15 20.19 23.77
C GLY A 274 -11.44 20.95 23.96
N ARG A 275 -11.60 21.54 25.15
CA ARG A 275 -12.64 22.57 25.35
C ARG A 275 -12.18 23.86 24.67
N SER A 276 -13.07 24.50 23.91
CA SER A 276 -12.81 25.83 23.34
C SER A 276 -12.53 26.83 24.46
N ALA A 277 -11.51 27.67 24.30
CA ALA A 277 -11.49 28.97 24.95
C ALA A 277 -11.86 29.98 23.86
N PRO A 278 -13.04 30.62 23.89
CA PRO A 278 -13.35 31.66 22.92
C PRO A 278 -12.40 32.84 23.18
N VAL A 279 -11.47 33.10 22.27
CA VAL A 279 -10.85 34.41 22.16
C VAL A 279 -11.82 35.25 21.33
N ARG A 280 -12.63 36.04 22.02
CA ARG A 280 -13.43 37.08 21.39
C ARG A 280 -12.48 38.23 21.07
N SER A 281 -11.99 38.30 19.83
CA SER A 281 -11.35 39.51 19.33
C SER A 281 -12.44 40.47 18.89
N ASP A 282 -12.90 41.33 19.81
CA ASP A 282 -13.59 42.55 19.41
C ASP A 282 -12.55 43.44 18.73
N LEU A 283 -12.67 43.61 17.41
CA LEU A 283 -11.82 44.50 16.63
C LEU A 283 -12.25 45.99 16.73
N ASP A 284 -13.18 46.30 17.63
CA ASP A 284 -13.72 47.66 17.84
C ASP A 284 -13.47 48.21 19.26
N SER A 285 -12.66 47.53 20.07
CA SER A 285 -12.31 48.01 21.40
C SER A 285 -10.83 47.79 21.70
N ASP A 286 -10.09 48.88 21.87
CA ASP A 286 -8.66 48.94 22.27
C ASP A 286 -8.40 48.42 23.70
N ALA A 287 -9.11 47.38 24.15
CA ALA A 287 -8.98 46.80 25.47
C ALA A 287 -8.90 45.27 25.39
N TYR A 288 -7.69 44.74 25.60
CA TYR A 288 -7.51 43.33 25.95
C TYR A 288 -8.07 43.08 27.35
N ILE A 289 -9.26 42.50 27.48
CA ILE A 289 -9.78 42.02 28.75
C ILE A 289 -9.43 40.54 28.91
N THR A 290 -8.52 40.24 29.83
CA THR A 290 -8.23 38.86 30.27
C THR A 290 -9.20 38.50 31.40
N PRO A 291 -10.04 37.45 31.30
CA PRO A 291 -10.94 37.07 32.39
C PRO A 291 -10.13 36.48 33.55
N GLY A 292 -10.11 37.17 34.70
CA GLY A 292 -9.50 36.69 35.96
C GLY A 292 -8.44 37.61 36.57
N LEU A 293 -7.99 38.65 35.87
CA LEU A 293 -7.27 39.78 36.46
C LEU A 293 -8.03 41.07 36.12
N GLY A 294 -8.24 41.93 37.11
CA GLY A 294 -8.74 43.29 36.86
C GLY A 294 -7.84 44.07 35.90
N PRO A 295 -8.30 45.21 35.36
CA PRO A 295 -7.61 45.94 34.31
C PRO A 295 -6.19 46.32 34.74
N THR A 296 -5.18 45.70 34.12
CA THR A 296 -3.79 46.12 34.21
C THR A 296 -3.58 47.30 33.26
N PRO A 297 -3.12 48.47 33.72
CA PRO A 297 -2.77 49.56 32.82
C PRO A 297 -1.60 49.13 31.92
N ALA A 298 -1.74 49.34 30.62
CA ALA A 298 -0.69 49.10 29.64
C ALA A 298 0.50 50.03 29.90
N LEU A 299 1.63 49.47 30.33
CA LEU A 299 2.94 50.11 30.28
C LEU A 299 3.73 49.50 29.12
N TRP A 300 3.54 50.04 27.93
CA TRP A 300 4.57 49.98 26.89
C TRP A 300 4.44 51.18 25.95
N GLN A 301 5.39 52.12 26.07
CA GLN A 301 5.67 53.12 25.04
C GLN A 301 6.88 52.64 24.24
N GLY A 302 6.73 52.58 22.92
CA GLY A 302 7.81 52.36 21.96
C GLY A 302 7.33 52.73 20.55
N PRO A 303 8.06 53.57 19.80
CA PRO A 303 7.48 54.38 18.72
C PRO A 303 7.32 53.60 17.42
N GLY A 304 6.23 53.91 16.72
CA GLY A 304 5.87 53.35 15.42
C GLY A 304 6.71 53.87 14.26
N GLY A 305 6.85 52.99 13.26
CA GLY A 305 7.44 53.19 11.93
C GLY A 305 7.38 51.87 11.18
#